data_AF-A0A0E2CZK1-F1
#
_entry.id   AF-A0A0E2CZK1-F1
#
_cell.length_a   1.000
_cell.length_b   1.000
_cell.length_c   1.000
_cell.angle_alpha   90.00
_cell.angle_beta   90.00
_cell.angle_gamma   90.00
#
_symmetry.space_group_name_H-M   'P 1'
#
loop_
_entity.id
_entity.type
_entity.pdbx_description
1 polymer ?
#
loop_
_entity_poly.entity_id
_entity_poly.type
_entity_poly.pdbx_seq_one_letter_code
_entity_poly.pdbx_strand_id
1 'polypeptide(L)' 'MVENNLQQEAKRATTLLKGKIVTKCIRNKPNEIIITFSDGTRIFIDSKSNLELSIT' A
#
# COMPACT_ATOMS: atom_id res chain seq x y z
N MET A 1 -6.08 -13.06 -20.10
CA MET A 1 -6.39 -11.61 -20.00
C MET A 1 -6.57 -11.25 -18.52
N VAL A 2 -5.49 -10.97 -17.79
CA VAL A 2 -5.52 -10.58 -16.35
C VAL A 2 -4.95 -9.17 -16.13
N GLU A 3 -4.16 -8.65 -17.09
CA GLU A 3 -3.57 -7.30 -17.02
C GLU A 3 -4.58 -6.16 -16.90
N ASN A 4 -5.76 -6.28 -17.52
CA ASN A 4 -6.79 -5.24 -17.44
C ASN A 4 -7.32 -5.01 -16.02
N ASN A 5 -7.23 -6.02 -15.13
CA ASN A 5 -7.74 -5.87 -13.77
C ASN A 5 -6.73 -5.17 -12.85
N LEU A 6 -5.46 -5.58 -12.88
CA LEU A 6 -4.43 -5.03 -11.98
C LEU A 6 -4.21 -3.53 -12.17
N GLN A 7 -4.20 -3.05 -13.42
CA GLN A 7 -4.07 -1.63 -13.71
C GLN A 7 -5.28 -0.81 -13.24
N GLN A 8 -6.48 -1.39 -13.32
CA GLN A 8 -7.69 -0.75 -12.84
C GLN A 8 -7.76 -0.73 -11.31
N GLU A 9 -7.37 -1.81 -10.65
CA GLU A 9 -7.21 -1.90 -9.20
C GLU A 9 -6.20 -0.86 -8.70
N ALA A 10 -5.04 -0.75 -9.36
CA ALA A 10 -4.04 0.26 -9.04
C ALA A 10 -4.58 1.69 -9.20
N LYS A 11 -5.28 2.00 -10.30
CA LYS A 11 -5.94 3.32 -10.49
C LYS A 11 -6.96 3.63 -9.39
N ARG A 12 -7.75 2.64 -9.00
CA ARG A 12 -8.75 2.79 -7.93
C ARG A 12 -8.07 3.02 -6.59
N ALA A 13 -7.04 2.25 -6.27
CA ALA A 13 -6.24 2.44 -5.06
C ALA A 13 -5.64 3.85 -5.01
N THR A 14 -4.99 4.32 -6.09
CA THR A 14 -4.45 5.68 -6.18
C THR A 14 -5.50 6.75 -5.94
N THR A 15 -6.70 6.59 -6.50
CA THR A 15 -7.82 7.52 -6.28
C THR A 15 -8.24 7.56 -4.82
N LEU A 16 -8.36 6.40 -4.18
CA LEU A 16 -8.73 6.28 -2.77
C LEU A 16 -7.67 6.85 -1.83
N LEU A 17 -6.39 6.81 -2.20
CA LEU A 17 -5.29 7.33 -1.38
C LEU A 17 -5.07 8.83 -1.54
N LYS A 18 -5.62 9.44 -2.58
CA LYS A 18 -5.44 10.87 -2.86
C LYS A 18 -5.86 11.72 -1.66
N GLY A 19 -4.94 12.56 -1.19
CA GLY A 19 -5.20 13.49 -0.07
C GLY A 19 -5.14 12.84 1.32
N LYS A 20 -4.92 11.53 1.44
CA LYS A 20 -4.71 10.91 2.74
C LYS A 20 -3.34 11.28 3.30
N ILE A 21 -3.29 11.53 4.61
CA ILE A 21 -2.07 11.86 5.33
C ILE A 21 -1.59 10.60 6.06
N VAL A 22 -0.34 10.19 5.81
CA VAL A 22 0.28 9.06 6.51
C VAL A 22 0.58 9.45 7.96
N THR A 23 0.13 8.65 8.91
CA THR A 23 0.46 8.81 10.34
C THR A 23 1.50 7.81 10.82
N LYS A 24 1.53 6.60 10.23
CA LYS A 24 2.45 5.55 10.64
C LYS A 24 2.78 4.60 9.49
N CYS A 25 4.05 4.25 9.35
CA CYS A 25 4.52 3.15 8.51
C CYS A 25 5.16 2.10 9.42
N ILE A 26 4.73 0.83 9.31
CA ILE A 26 5.17 -0.28 10.16
C ILE A 26 5.72 -1.39 9.27
N ARG A 27 6.90 -1.90 9.62
CA ARG A 27 7.53 -3.05 8.98
C ARG A 27 7.96 -4.07 10.04
N ASN A 28 7.02 -4.92 10.46
CA ASN A 28 7.29 -5.94 11.47
C ASN A 28 8.05 -7.15 10.91
N LYS A 29 7.90 -7.43 9.61
CA LYS A 29 8.56 -8.55 8.91
C LYS A 29 9.15 -8.10 7.58
N PRO A 30 10.13 -8.84 7.03
CA PRO A 30 10.75 -8.51 5.74
C PRO A 30 9.75 -8.43 4.57
N ASN A 31 8.66 -9.18 4.63
CA ASN A 31 7.66 -9.36 3.58
C ASN A 31 6.32 -8.64 3.85
N GLU A 32 6.26 -7.75 4.84
CA GLU A 32 5.03 -7.07 5.26
C GLU A 32 5.27 -5.57 5.50
N ILE A 33 4.37 -4.72 4.98
CA ILE A 33 4.35 -3.27 5.25
C ILE A 33 2.90 -2.85 5.57
N ILE A 34 2.74 -2.05 6.63
CA ILE A 34 1.45 -1.45 7.01
C ILE A 34 1.58 0.06 7.01
N ILE A 35 0.69 0.74 6.27
CA ILE A 35 0.59 2.19 6.26
C ILE A 35 -0.75 2.59 6.89
N THR A 36 -0.70 3.40 7.94
CA THR A 36 -1.88 3.96 8.60
C THR A 36 -2.03 5.42 8.20
N PHE A 37 -3.25 5.82 7.90
CA PHE A 37 -3.61 7.19 7.54
C PHE A 37 -4.37 7.88 8.67
N SER A 38 -4.40 9.21 8.66
CA SER A 38 -5.02 10.04 9.72
C SER A 38 -6.52 9.83 9.89
N ASP A 39 -7.19 9.32 8.86
CA ASP A 39 -8.62 9.00 8.89
C ASP A 39 -8.93 7.57 9.37
N GLY A 40 -7.92 6.84 9.86
CA GLY A 40 -8.04 5.46 10.32
C GLY A 40 -7.97 4.41 9.21
N THR A 41 -7.88 4.82 7.94
CA THR A 41 -7.65 3.89 6.82
C THR A 41 -6.30 3.22 6.98
N ARG A 42 -6.21 1.95 6.55
CA ARG A 42 -4.96 1.18 6.54
C ARG A 42 -4.75 0.53 5.19
N ILE A 43 -3.52 0.60 4.70
CA ILE A 43 -3.02 -0.29 3.65
C ILE A 43 -2.19 -1.39 4.30
N PHE A 44 -2.47 -2.62 3.93
CA PHE A 44 -1.66 -3.78 4.26
C PHE A 44 -1.06 -4.33 2.96
N ILE A 45 0.27 -4.39 2.90
CA ILE A 45 1.01 -4.96 1.78
C ILE A 45 1.73 -6.19 2.31
N ASP A 46 1.41 -7.34 1.74
CA ASP A 46 2.07 -8.61 2.00
C ASP A 46 2.58 -9.24 0.71
N SER A 47 3.66 -10.01 0.84
CA SER A 47 4.20 -10.78 -0.27
C SER A 47 4.74 -12.12 0.24
N LYS A 48 4.86 -13.07 -0.70
CA LYS A 48 5.60 -14.32 -0.49
C LYS A 48 7.12 -14.10 -0.52
N SER A 49 7.58 -12.95 -0.99
CA SER A 49 8.98 -12.53 -1.03
C SER A 49 9.24 -11.31 -0.15
N ASN A 50 10.50 -11.00 0.10
CA ASN A 50 10.88 -9.78 0.80
C ASN A 50 10.42 -8.54 0.02
N LEU A 51 9.84 -7.59 0.75
CA LEU A 51 9.46 -6.29 0.21
C LEU A 51 10.64 -5.32 0.31
N GLU A 52 10.71 -4.39 -0.63
CA GLU A 52 11.57 -3.22 -0.50
C GLU A 52 10.73 -2.04 0.01
N LEU A 53 11.30 -1.21 0.86
CA LEU A 53 10.71 0.06 1.28
C LEU A 53 11.74 1.16 1.06
N SER A 54 11.49 1.99 0.06
CA SER A 54 12.32 3.16 -0.30
C SER A 54 11.42 4.38 -0.41
N ILE A 55 11.91 5.53 0.05
CA ILE A 55 11.19 6.82 0.06
C ILE A 55 12.15 7.87 -0.52
N THR A 56 11.71 8.62 -1.52
CA THR A 56 12.47 9.68 -2.22
C THR A 56 11.80 11.02 -2.11
#